data_AF-A0A960ANR3-F1
#
_entry.id   AF-A0A960ANR3-F1
#
_cell.length_a   1.000
_cell.length_b   1.000
_cell.length_c   1.000
_cell.angle_alpha   90.00
_cell.angle_beta   90.00
_cell.angle_gamma   90.00
#
_symmetry.space_group_name_H-M   'P 1'
#
loop_
_entity.id
_entity.type
_entity.pdbx_description
1 polymer ?
#
loop_
_entity_poly.entity_id
_entity_poly.type
_entity_poly.pdbx_seq_one_letter_code
_entity_poly.pdbx_strand_id
1 'polypeptide(L)'
;MRINTFTDDALSDHDTVALRRALSAGTVSPAEVREAAMARAQAAAPLNAVVTWVEDPAGDGPFAGVPTFLKDNEDLPGYPTTFGSRAVPRRDAENPTR
;
A
#
# COMPACT_ATOMS: atom_id res chain seq x y z
N MET A 1 19.12 12.55 -6.72
CA MET A 1 18.91 11.84 -5.44
C MET A 1 18.66 10.37 -5.75
N ARG A 2 19.35 9.44 -5.09
CA ARG A 2 19.16 7.98 -5.26
C ARG A 2 18.62 7.42 -3.95
N ILE A 3 17.48 6.74 -3.98
CA ILE A 3 16.82 6.16 -2.81
C ILE A 3 16.68 4.66 -3.03
N ASN A 4 17.01 3.88 -2.00
CA ASN A 4 16.82 2.44 -1.93
C ASN A 4 16.30 2.12 -0.52
N THR A 5 15.21 1.36 -0.43
CA THR A 5 14.59 0.94 0.83
C THR A 5 14.46 -0.58 0.96
N PHE A 6 15.13 -1.36 0.11
CA PHE A 6 15.26 -2.81 0.30
C PHE A 6 16.08 -3.07 1.57
N THR A 7 15.61 -4.00 2.39
CA THR A 7 16.23 -4.38 3.67
C THR A 7 15.83 -5.80 4.06
N ASP A 8 16.48 -6.34 5.09
CA ASP A 8 16.15 -7.64 5.68
C ASP A 8 14.88 -7.53 6.54
N ASP A 9 13.72 -7.55 5.89
CA ASP A 9 12.39 -7.55 6.50
C ASP A 9 11.46 -8.56 5.76
N ALA A 10 10.18 -8.61 6.16
CA ALA A 10 9.21 -9.55 5.61
C ALA A 10 8.89 -9.38 4.10
N LEU A 11 9.19 -8.22 3.50
CA LEU A 11 9.11 -8.06 2.04
C LEU A 11 10.34 -8.61 1.33
N SER A 12 11.51 -8.59 1.98
CA SER A 12 12.79 -9.04 1.42
C SER A 12 12.98 -8.50 -0.01
N ASP A 13 13.37 -9.37 -0.95
CA ASP A 13 13.40 -9.14 -2.39
C ASP A 13 12.23 -9.82 -3.12
N HIS A 14 11.13 -10.12 -2.41
CA HIS A 14 10.00 -10.85 -2.97
C HIS A 14 9.24 -10.02 -4.02
N ASP A 15 8.97 -10.65 -5.18
CA ASP A 15 7.87 -10.23 -6.04
C ASP A 15 6.52 -10.72 -5.46
N THR A 16 5.41 -10.33 -6.09
CA THR A 16 4.07 -10.73 -5.64
C THR A 16 3.89 -12.25 -5.58
N VAL A 17 4.49 -13.02 -6.49
CA VAL A 17 4.34 -14.48 -6.52
C VAL A 17 5.11 -15.11 -5.37
N ALA A 18 6.35 -14.69 -5.14
CA ALA A 18 7.18 -15.14 -4.03
C ALA A 18 6.58 -14.75 -2.68
N LEU A 19 6.10 -13.51 -2.54
CA LEU A 19 5.45 -13.03 -1.31
C LEU A 19 4.18 -13.82 -0.99
N ARG A 20 3.36 -14.13 -2.00
CA ARG A 20 2.18 -15.00 -1.82
C ARG A 20 2.55 -16.40 -1.37
N ARG A 21 3.64 -16.99 -1.89
CA ARG A 21 4.14 -18.28 -1.41
C ARG A 21 4.59 -18.19 0.04
N ALA A 22 5.31 -17.12 0.42
CA ALA A 22 5.78 -16.91 1.77
C ALA A 22 4.63 -16.74 2.78
N LEU A 23 3.61 -15.96 2.42
CA LEU A 23 2.37 -15.80 3.18
C LEU A 23 1.60 -17.13 3.32
N SER A 24 1.43 -17.86 2.21
CA SER A 24 0.74 -19.16 2.23
C SER A 24 1.48 -20.23 3.03
N ALA A 25 2.80 -20.16 3.09
CA ALA A 25 3.64 -21.04 3.89
C ALA A 25 3.71 -20.62 5.37
N GLY A 26 3.19 -19.44 5.72
CA GLY A 26 3.29 -18.88 7.07
C GLY A 26 4.70 -18.46 7.47
N THR A 27 5.62 -18.36 6.51
CA THR A 27 7.00 -17.89 6.76
C THR A 27 7.07 -16.39 7.07
N VAL A 28 6.06 -15.64 6.65
CA VAL A 28 5.77 -14.26 7.05
C VAL A 28 4.27 -14.13 7.29
N SER A 29 3.87 -13.21 8.15
CA SER A 29 2.48 -12.87 8.42
C SER A 29 2.04 -11.62 7.65
N PRO A 30 0.72 -11.45 7.38
CA PRO A 30 0.20 -10.21 6.79
C PRO A 30 0.57 -8.95 7.57
N ALA A 31 0.64 -9.04 8.91
CA ALA A 31 1.03 -7.94 9.77
C ALA A 31 2.50 -7.55 9.56
N GLU A 32 3.43 -8.51 9.55
CA GLU A 32 4.85 -8.24 9.30
C GLU A 32 5.08 -7.65 7.91
N VAL A 33 4.37 -8.15 6.90
CA VAL A 33 4.45 -7.64 5.53
C VAL A 33 3.92 -6.21 5.43
N ARG A 34 2.82 -5.89 6.14
CA ARG A 34 2.27 -4.54 6.22
C ARG A 34 3.26 -3.57 6.88
N GLU A 35 3.80 -3.93 8.04
CA GLU A 35 4.77 -3.09 8.76
C GLU A 35 6.03 -2.85 7.93
N ALA A 36 6.56 -3.90 7.27
CA ALA A 36 7.67 -3.77 6.34
C ALA A 36 7.35 -2.81 5.19
N ALA A 37 6.19 -2.92 4.56
CA ALA A 37 5.77 -2.03 3.48
C ALA A 37 5.66 -0.57 3.92
N MET A 38 5.04 -0.33 5.08
CA MET A 38 4.91 1.00 5.66
C MET A 38 6.29 1.60 5.99
N ALA A 39 7.16 0.85 6.64
CA ALA A 39 8.50 1.32 6.99
C ALA A 39 9.33 1.68 5.74
N ARG A 40 9.30 0.84 4.70
CA ARG A 40 9.97 1.12 3.43
C ARG A 40 9.40 2.35 2.73
N ALA A 41 8.07 2.49 2.68
CA ALA A 41 7.42 3.64 2.06
C ALA A 41 7.70 4.96 2.82
N GLN A 42 7.76 4.91 4.15
CA GLN A 42 8.16 6.05 4.98
C GLN A 42 9.64 6.41 4.81
N ALA A 43 10.54 5.43 4.70
CA ALA A 43 11.95 5.67 4.39
C ALA A 43 12.14 6.32 3.00
N ALA A 44 11.21 6.05 2.07
CA ALA A 44 11.15 6.68 0.76
C ALA A 44 10.42 8.05 0.74
N ALA A 45 10.05 8.63 1.89
CA ALA A 45 9.32 9.89 1.99
C ALA A 45 9.87 11.06 1.14
N PRO A 46 11.20 11.23 0.90
CA PRO A 46 11.68 12.29 0.04
C PRO A 46 11.21 12.21 -1.43
N LEU A 47 10.64 11.07 -1.87
CA LEU A 47 10.00 10.94 -3.18
C LEU A 47 8.61 11.60 -3.25
N ASN A 48 7.99 11.87 -2.10
CA ASN A 48 6.63 12.42 -2.01
C ASN A 48 5.59 11.62 -2.82
N ALA A 49 5.68 10.29 -2.78
CA ALA A 49 4.87 9.38 -3.60
C ALA A 49 3.53 8.98 -2.95
N VAL A 50 3.40 9.07 -1.63
CA VAL A 50 2.20 8.69 -0.87
C VAL A 50 1.53 9.94 -0.31
N VAL A 51 0.30 10.21 -0.75
CA VAL A 51 -0.47 11.42 -0.35
C VAL A 51 -1.52 11.13 0.71
N THR A 52 -1.97 9.89 0.80
CA THR A 52 -2.96 9.42 1.76
C THR A 52 -2.53 8.04 2.26
N TRP A 53 -2.41 7.89 3.57
CA TRP A 53 -2.19 6.59 4.20
C TRP A 53 -3.53 5.96 4.54
N VAL A 54 -3.67 4.68 4.21
CA VAL A 54 -4.90 3.92 4.39
C VAL A 54 -4.68 2.93 5.54
N GLU A 55 -5.56 3.01 6.53
CA GLU A 55 -5.77 1.94 7.49
C GLU A 55 -6.69 0.91 6.85
N ASP A 56 -6.11 -0.19 6.38
CA ASP A 56 -6.87 -1.30 5.79
C ASP A 56 -6.78 -2.53 6.68
N PRO A 57 -7.90 -3.10 7.15
CA PRO A 57 -7.92 -4.36 7.85
C PRO A 57 -7.58 -5.55 6.93
N ALA A 58 -7.40 -6.72 7.54
CA ALA A 58 -7.19 -7.97 6.81
C ALA A 58 -8.39 -8.27 5.89
N GLY A 59 -8.16 -8.26 4.58
CA GLY A 59 -9.09 -8.76 3.59
C GLY A 59 -8.92 -10.26 3.33
N ASP A 60 -9.90 -10.87 2.68
CA ASP A 60 -9.83 -12.21 2.11
C ASP A 60 -9.55 -12.17 0.60
N GLY A 61 -9.38 -13.34 -0.02
CA GLY A 61 -9.20 -13.46 -1.47
C GLY A 61 -7.75 -13.62 -1.93
N PRO A 62 -7.52 -13.63 -3.26
CA PRO A 62 -6.26 -14.09 -3.84
C PRO A 62 -5.05 -13.22 -3.50
N PHE A 63 -5.24 -11.95 -3.16
CA PHE A 63 -4.19 -11.01 -2.81
C PHE A 63 -4.20 -10.60 -1.33
N ALA A 64 -4.94 -11.33 -0.49
CA ALA A 64 -4.94 -11.09 0.96
C ALA A 64 -3.50 -11.06 1.51
N GLY A 65 -3.17 -9.98 2.24
CA GLY A 65 -1.84 -9.76 2.83
C GLY A 65 -0.77 -9.19 1.88
N VAL A 66 -1.07 -8.96 0.60
CA VAL A 66 -0.14 -8.32 -0.34
C VAL A 66 -0.34 -6.79 -0.33
N PRO A 67 0.69 -6.00 0.05
CA PRO A 67 0.59 -4.53 0.07
C PRO A 67 0.41 -3.96 -1.33
N THR A 68 -0.50 -3.00 -1.48
CA THR A 68 -0.82 -2.36 -2.76
C THR A 68 -0.94 -0.85 -2.58
N PHE A 69 -0.48 -0.09 -3.57
CA PHE A 69 -0.75 1.35 -3.66
C PHE A 69 -1.89 1.61 -4.63
N LEU A 70 -2.80 2.49 -4.24
CA LEU A 70 -3.85 3.01 -5.10
C LEU A 70 -3.46 4.41 -5.59
N LYS A 71 -3.74 4.72 -6.86
CA LYS A 71 -3.57 6.10 -7.34
C LYS A 71 -4.70 6.98 -6.83
N ASP A 72 -4.40 8.25 -6.53
CA ASP A 72 -5.35 9.28 -6.06
C ASP A 72 -6.40 9.72 -7.13
N ASN A 73 -6.54 8.97 -8.21
CA ASN A 73 -7.61 9.12 -9.20
C ASN A 73 -8.61 7.96 -9.16
N GLU A 74 -8.43 7.01 -8.24
CA GLU A 74 -9.30 5.87 -8.02
C GLU A 74 -9.99 6.03 -6.66
N ASP A 75 -11.29 5.74 -6.61
CA ASP A 75 -12.08 5.92 -5.40
C ASP A 75 -11.86 4.77 -4.41
N LEU A 76 -11.49 5.12 -3.17
CA LEU A 76 -11.48 4.21 -2.03
C LEU A 76 -12.47 4.73 -0.97
N PRO A 77 -13.55 4.00 -0.65
CA PRO A 77 -14.56 4.45 0.29
C PRO A 77 -13.99 4.88 1.64
N GLY A 78 -14.40 6.05 2.12
CA GLY A 78 -13.91 6.61 3.39
C GLY A 78 -12.55 7.30 3.29
N TYR A 79 -11.96 7.37 2.11
CA TYR A 79 -10.71 8.10 1.85
C TYR A 79 -10.91 9.12 0.72
N PRO A 80 -10.13 10.21 0.71
CA PRO A 80 -10.28 11.25 -0.29
C PRO A 80 -9.63 10.90 -1.63
N THR A 81 -10.29 11.32 -2.70
CA THR A 81 -9.79 11.27 -4.08
C THR A 81 -9.62 12.70 -4.59
N THR A 82 -8.41 13.14 -4.94
CA THR A 82 -8.17 14.54 -5.37
C THR A 82 -7.71 14.70 -6.81
N PHE A 83 -7.43 13.61 -7.52
CA PHE A 83 -6.87 13.61 -8.89
C PHE A 83 -5.61 14.50 -9.02
N GLY A 84 -4.89 14.73 -7.91
CA GLY A 84 -3.76 15.65 -7.86
C GLY A 84 -4.08 17.11 -8.20
N SER A 85 -5.35 17.55 -8.12
CA SER A 85 -5.79 18.88 -8.53
C SER A 85 -6.38 19.69 -7.39
N ARG A 86 -5.91 20.94 -7.21
CA ARG A 86 -6.48 21.91 -6.26
C ARG A 86 -7.92 22.31 -6.57
N ALA A 87 -8.40 22.06 -7.79
CA ALA A 87 -9.77 22.34 -8.18
C ALA A 87 -10.75 21.26 -7.68
N VAL A 88 -10.25 20.09 -7.28
CA VAL A 88 -11.05 19.00 -6.71
C VAL A 88 -11.03 19.15 -5.19
N PRO A 89 -12.18 19.40 -4.54
CA PRO A 89 -12.23 19.51 -3.09
C PRO A 89 -11.89 18.16 -2.45
N ARG A 90 -11.04 18.16 -1.42
CA ARG A 90 -10.70 16.96 -0.66
C ARG A 90 -11.93 16.49 0.12
N ARG A 91 -12.61 15.47 -0.41
CA ARG A 91 -13.80 14.84 0.18
C ARG A 91 -13.65 13.33 0.04
N ASP A 92 -14.12 12.61 1.05
CA ASP A 92 -14.04 11.15 1.07
C ASP A 92 -14.96 10.56 0.00
N ALA A 93 -14.50 9.52 -0.68
CA ALA A 93 -15.30 8.82 -1.67
C ALA A 93 -16.41 8.02 -0.98
N GLU A 94 -17.62 8.08 -1.54
CA GLU A 94 -18.80 7.40 -0.98
C GLU A 94 -19.11 6.06 -1.69
N ASN A 95 -18.52 5.80 -2.86
CA ASN A 95 -18.66 4.53 -3.59
C ASN A 95 -17.51 4.31 -4.59
N PRO A 96 -16.95 3.09 -4.75
CA PRO A 96 -15.80 2.81 -5.61
C PRO A 96 -16.13 2.75 -7.12
N THR A 97 -17.27 3.28 -7.56
CA THR A 97 -17.69 3.24 -8.97
C THR A 97 -18.59 4.42 -9.28
N ARG A 98 -18.05 5.38 -10.03
CA ARG A 98 -18.78 5.93 -11.18
C ARG A 98 -18.62 4.99 -12.37
#